data_AF-U5L705-F1
#
_entry.id   AF-U5L705-F1
#
_cell.length_a   1.000
_cell.length_b   1.000
_cell.length_c   1.000
_cell.angle_alpha   90.00
_cell.angle_beta   90.00
_cell.angle_gamma   90.00
#
_symmetry.space_group_name_H-M   'P 1'
#
loop_
_entity.id
_entity.type
_entity.pdbx_description
1 polymer ?
#
loop_
_entity_poly.entity_id
_entity_poly.type
_entity_poly.pdbx_seq_one_letter_code
_entity_poly.pdbx_strand_id
1 'polypeptide(L)'
;MKKIKWTMLAVLTAAVLTACGGNEDNAQSEDKNASKQEEKSQEASMKEMQEKLDKQKVDEKETVAVVNDDKILGKDFNGMLQNAQMSYQMSGQDPTTKEASEQIKQQTIDSLVGQSLIMQEAAEKGYKASEEEVQGQLDEIKKQYEGDDKKFAAALKDAGLTEEELKGQISDSIVSNKYIDKEIKADAATEEEVKAYYDQVKASTPEGQSVPEYEEIKTKIQEQLNDQKKQEVLVKQVEDLKKDAKVEVLI
;
A
#
# COMPACT_ATOMS: atom_id res chain seq x y z
N MET A 1 -1.14 32.28 13.87
CA MET A 1 0.08 31.49 14.16
C MET A 1 0.32 31.43 15.67
N LYS A 2 0.06 30.29 16.31
CA LYS A 2 0.49 30.02 17.68
C LYS A 2 1.14 28.64 17.70
N LYS A 3 2.40 28.59 18.14
CA LYS A 3 3.27 27.41 18.17
C LYS A 3 2.88 26.53 19.36
N ILE A 4 2.50 25.28 19.12
CA ILE A 4 2.27 24.28 20.17
C ILE A 4 3.52 23.40 20.24
N LYS A 5 4.23 23.48 21.37
CA LYS A 5 5.34 22.60 21.71
C LYS A 5 4.75 21.31 22.29
N TRP A 6 4.99 20.18 21.63
CA TRP A 6 4.64 18.86 22.16
C TRP A 6 5.82 18.33 22.99
N THR A 7 5.68 18.38 24.31
CA THR A 7 6.59 17.73 25.24
C THR A 7 6.11 16.30 25.47
N MET A 8 6.98 15.33 25.14
CA MET A 8 6.84 13.92 25.54
C MET A 8 6.56 13.81 27.04
N LEU A 9 5.51 13.07 27.40
CA LEU A 9 5.35 12.53 28.75
C LEU A 9 5.42 11.01 28.65
N ALA A 10 6.52 10.46 29.16
CA ALA A 10 6.69 9.04 29.38
C ALA A 10 5.60 8.55 30.35
N VAL A 11 4.74 7.65 29.89
CA VAL A 11 3.80 6.93 30.77
C VAL A 11 4.42 5.57 31.08
N LEU A 12 5.07 5.52 32.23
CA LEU A 12 5.53 4.31 32.89
C LEU A 12 4.80 4.25 34.24
N THR A 13 3.67 3.55 34.31
CA THR A 13 3.15 3.04 35.58
C THR A 13 2.31 1.79 35.32
N ALA A 14 2.93 0.64 35.62
CA ALA A 14 2.24 -0.61 35.87
C ALA A 14 1.36 -0.47 37.12
N ALA A 15 0.06 -0.73 36.98
CA ALA A 15 -0.84 -0.91 38.11
C ALA A 15 -0.96 -2.42 38.40
N VAL A 16 -0.10 -2.92 39.29
CA VAL A 16 -0.32 -4.21 39.96
C VAL A 16 -1.27 -3.94 41.12
N LEU A 17 -2.52 -4.43 41.01
CA LEU A 17 -3.47 -4.41 42.11
C LEU A 17 -3.16 -5.57 43.06
N THR A 18 -2.41 -5.26 44.12
CA THR A 18 -2.19 -6.16 45.25
C THR A 18 -3.41 -6.08 46.17
N ALA A 19 -4.28 -7.09 46.13
CA ALA A 19 -5.27 -7.33 47.18
C ALA A 19 -4.61 -8.17 48.29
N CYS A 20 -4.46 -7.59 49.48
CA CYS A 20 -4.05 -8.31 50.68
C CYS A 20 -5.13 -9.33 51.10
N GLY A 21 -4.73 -10.59 51.20
CA GLY A 21 -5.42 -11.62 51.96
C GLY A 21 -4.39 -12.64 52.42
N GLY A 22 -3.97 -12.55 53.68
CA GLY A 22 -3.05 -13.51 54.27
C GLY A 22 -3.74 -14.87 54.48
N ASN A 23 -3.07 -15.95 54.08
CA ASN A 23 -2.71 -17.12 54.91
C ASN A 23 -2.07 -18.20 53.99
N GLU A 24 -0.96 -18.78 54.45
CA GLU A 24 -0.41 -20.12 54.13
C GLU A 24 0.07 -20.46 52.70
N ASP A 25 1.38 -20.66 52.62
CA ASP A 25 2.15 -21.68 51.90
C ASP A 25 2.00 -21.89 50.37
N ASN A 26 3.12 -21.60 49.70
CA ASN A 26 3.75 -22.41 48.64
C ASN A 26 3.07 -22.48 47.26
N ALA A 27 3.44 -21.55 46.36
CA ALA A 27 3.66 -21.81 44.93
C ALA A 27 4.17 -20.54 44.22
N GLN A 28 5.48 -20.27 44.27
CA GLN A 28 6.10 -19.25 43.43
C GLN A 28 7.14 -19.93 42.52
N SER A 29 6.69 -20.43 41.36
CA SER A 29 7.59 -20.75 40.24
C SER A 29 6.88 -21.04 38.89
N GLU A 30 5.87 -20.28 38.45
CA GLU A 30 5.31 -20.50 37.09
C GLU A 30 5.17 -19.26 36.18
N ASP A 31 5.21 -18.03 36.68
CA ASP A 31 4.70 -16.88 35.89
C ASP A 31 5.75 -16.03 35.14
N LYS A 32 7.01 -16.48 35.02
CA LYS A 32 8.03 -15.84 34.14
C LYS A 32 8.34 -16.64 32.88
N ASN A 33 7.79 -17.84 32.77
CA ASN A 33 8.01 -18.73 31.63
C ASN A 33 6.94 -18.50 30.55
N ALA A 34 5.70 -18.18 30.93
CA ALA A 34 4.58 -17.96 30.01
C ALA A 34 4.80 -16.79 29.02
N SER A 35 5.22 -15.61 29.50
CA SER A 35 5.47 -14.43 28.62
C SER A 35 6.61 -14.63 27.63
N LYS A 36 7.70 -15.32 28.01
CA LYS A 36 8.78 -15.68 27.08
C LYS A 36 8.40 -16.78 26.09
N GLN A 37 7.48 -17.66 26.48
CA GLN A 37 7.03 -18.77 25.66
C GLN A 37 5.98 -18.31 24.64
N GLU A 38 5.15 -17.32 24.98
CA GLU A 38 4.24 -16.62 24.07
C GLU A 38 5.01 -15.77 23.04
N GLU A 39 5.98 -14.95 23.46
CA GLU A 39 6.84 -14.17 22.53
C GLU A 39 7.57 -15.07 21.54
N LYS A 40 8.13 -16.18 22.02
CA LYS A 40 8.85 -17.15 21.18
C LYS A 40 7.91 -17.92 20.23
N SER A 41 6.65 -18.13 20.62
CA SER A 41 5.63 -18.74 19.75
C SER A 41 5.15 -17.77 18.67
N GLN A 42 5.01 -16.48 18.99
CA GLN A 42 4.67 -15.43 18.04
C GLN A 42 5.80 -15.20 17.03
N GLU A 43 7.06 -15.17 17.50
CA GLU A 43 8.23 -15.07 16.62
C GLU A 43 8.34 -16.27 15.67
N ALA A 44 8.10 -17.49 16.16
CA ALA A 44 8.08 -18.69 15.33
C ALA A 44 6.95 -18.65 14.29
N SER A 45 5.75 -18.20 14.68
CA SER A 45 4.60 -18.04 13.77
C SER A 45 4.84 -16.97 12.71
N MET A 46 5.46 -15.83 13.07
CA MET A 46 5.81 -14.77 12.12
C MET A 46 6.86 -15.26 11.12
N LYS A 47 7.86 -16.01 11.59
CA LYS A 47 8.89 -16.59 10.72
C LYS A 47 8.31 -17.63 9.77
N GLU A 48 7.43 -18.51 10.25
CA GLU A 48 6.76 -19.50 9.39
C GLU A 48 5.89 -18.81 8.33
N MET A 49 5.17 -17.76 8.71
CA MET A 49 4.38 -16.96 7.77
C MET A 49 5.28 -16.28 6.73
N GLN A 50 6.37 -15.65 7.15
CA GLN A 50 7.33 -15.02 6.25
C GLN A 50 7.93 -16.03 5.26
N GLU A 51 8.30 -17.23 5.72
CA GLU A 51 8.78 -18.30 4.84
C GLU A 51 7.72 -18.77 3.83
N LYS A 52 6.43 -18.79 4.21
CA LYS A 52 5.34 -19.09 3.28
C LYS A 52 5.12 -17.98 2.24
N LEU A 53 5.22 -16.72 2.64
CA LEU A 53 5.14 -15.56 1.74
C LEU A 53 6.30 -15.54 0.75
N ASP A 54 7.52 -15.80 1.23
CA ASP A 54 8.72 -15.81 0.39
C ASP A 54 8.70 -16.95 -0.64
N LYS A 55 8.03 -18.08 -0.35
CA LYS A 55 7.81 -19.16 -1.32
C LYS A 55 6.91 -18.78 -2.49
N GLN A 56 6.13 -17.69 -2.39
CA GLN A 56 5.29 -17.21 -3.48
C GLN A 56 6.06 -16.33 -4.48
N LYS A 57 7.28 -15.89 -4.13
CA LYS A 57 8.14 -15.11 -5.00
C LYS A 57 8.70 -15.97 -6.14
N VAL A 58 9.09 -15.29 -7.22
CA VAL A 58 9.76 -15.88 -8.39
C VAL A 58 11.21 -15.38 -8.48
N ASP A 59 12.04 -15.96 -9.36
CA ASP A 59 13.42 -15.49 -9.51
C ASP A 59 13.43 -14.05 -10.07
N GLU A 60 14.24 -13.16 -9.49
CA GLU A 60 14.23 -11.73 -9.82
C GLU A 60 14.53 -11.44 -11.31
N LYS A 61 15.25 -12.33 -11.99
CA LYS A 61 15.66 -12.20 -13.39
C LYS A 61 14.73 -12.96 -14.35
N GLU A 62 13.83 -13.77 -13.82
CA GLU A 62 12.84 -14.47 -14.62
C GLU A 62 11.88 -13.46 -15.24
N THR A 63 11.48 -13.71 -16.49
CA THR A 63 10.43 -12.93 -17.12
C THR A 63 9.09 -13.52 -16.70
N VAL A 64 8.25 -12.72 -16.04
CA VAL A 64 6.96 -13.18 -15.52
C VAL A 64 5.81 -12.90 -16.48
N ALA A 65 5.98 -11.88 -17.32
CA ALA A 65 5.05 -11.54 -18.37
C ALA A 65 5.76 -10.71 -19.44
N VAL A 66 5.19 -10.69 -20.63
CA VAL A 66 5.61 -9.85 -21.75
C VAL A 66 4.39 -9.04 -22.20
N VAL A 67 4.56 -7.73 -22.32
CA VAL A 67 3.55 -6.77 -22.79
C VAL A 67 4.08 -6.07 -24.01
N ASN A 68 3.56 -6.44 -25.18
CA ASN A 68 4.11 -6.12 -26.49
C ASN A 68 5.57 -6.63 -26.59
N ASP A 69 6.55 -5.74 -26.53
CA ASP A 69 7.97 -6.10 -26.56
C ASP A 69 8.66 -5.90 -25.20
N ASP A 70 7.95 -5.38 -24.19
CA ASP A 70 8.48 -5.10 -22.86
C ASP A 70 8.31 -6.30 -21.92
N LYS A 71 9.36 -6.59 -21.16
CA LYS A 71 9.39 -7.68 -20.19
C LYS A 71 9.08 -7.15 -18.80
N ILE A 72 8.18 -7.83 -18.11
CA ILE A 72 7.97 -7.67 -16.67
C ILE A 72 8.84 -8.72 -15.98
N LEU A 73 9.75 -8.27 -15.12
CA LEU A 73 10.69 -9.16 -14.44
C LEU A 73 10.15 -9.62 -13.08
N GLY A 74 10.68 -10.73 -12.59
CA GLY A 74 10.37 -11.27 -11.28
C GLY A 74 10.64 -10.28 -10.15
N LYS A 75 11.63 -9.39 -10.32
CA LYS A 75 11.90 -8.31 -9.36
C LYS A 75 10.68 -7.37 -9.19
N ASP A 76 10.08 -6.92 -10.28
CA ASP A 76 8.92 -6.01 -10.27
C ASP A 76 7.70 -6.72 -9.69
N PHE A 77 7.50 -7.98 -10.11
CA PHE A 77 6.48 -8.86 -9.57
C PHE A 77 6.62 -9.06 -8.06
N ASN A 78 7.80 -9.43 -7.58
CA ASN A 78 8.03 -9.70 -6.16
C ASN A 78 7.80 -8.45 -5.29
N GLY A 79 8.22 -7.27 -5.77
CA GLY A 79 7.98 -6.01 -5.06
C GLY A 79 6.49 -5.70 -4.91
N MET A 80 5.72 -5.86 -6.00
CA MET A 80 4.27 -5.62 -5.96
C MET A 80 3.51 -6.73 -5.22
N LEU A 81 3.96 -7.97 -5.31
CA LEU A 81 3.43 -9.13 -4.57
C LEU A 81 3.52 -8.89 -3.06
N GLN A 82 4.66 -8.41 -2.55
CA GLN A 82 4.84 -8.13 -1.13
C GLN A 82 3.85 -7.07 -0.62
N ASN A 83 3.60 -6.02 -1.41
CA ASN A 83 2.61 -4.99 -1.05
C ASN A 83 1.19 -5.56 -1.01
N ALA A 84 0.82 -6.40 -1.97
CA ALA A 84 -0.49 -7.05 -2.01
C ALA A 84 -0.67 -8.02 -0.82
N GLN A 85 0.35 -8.82 -0.50
CA GLN A 85 0.36 -9.70 0.68
C GLN A 85 0.17 -8.91 1.98
N MET A 86 0.87 -7.78 2.16
CA MET A 86 0.72 -6.91 3.32
C MET A 86 -0.69 -6.33 3.42
N SER A 87 -1.28 -5.92 2.30
CA SER A 87 -2.67 -5.44 2.26
C SER A 87 -3.66 -6.50 2.76
N TYR A 88 -3.49 -7.76 2.34
CA TYR A 88 -4.29 -8.89 2.83
C TYR A 88 -4.16 -9.07 4.34
N GLN A 89 -2.94 -9.06 4.88
CA GLN A 89 -2.71 -9.18 6.32
C GLN A 89 -3.39 -8.04 7.10
N MET A 90 -3.30 -6.80 6.60
CA MET A 90 -3.95 -5.63 7.21
C MET A 90 -5.48 -5.73 7.17
N SER A 91 -6.05 -6.45 6.20
CA SER A 91 -7.48 -6.74 6.12
C SER A 91 -7.92 -7.92 7.02
N GLY A 92 -6.99 -8.55 7.74
CA GLY A 92 -7.24 -9.71 8.59
C GLY A 92 -7.36 -11.03 7.82
N GLN A 93 -6.96 -11.04 6.55
CA GLN A 93 -6.98 -12.23 5.69
C GLN A 93 -5.61 -12.92 5.69
N ASP A 94 -5.60 -14.25 5.54
CA ASP A 94 -4.37 -15.03 5.42
C ASP A 94 -3.94 -15.13 3.94
N PRO A 95 -2.88 -14.40 3.51
CA PRO A 95 -2.39 -14.42 2.13
C PRO A 95 -1.70 -15.73 1.74
N THR A 96 -1.49 -16.66 2.68
CA THR A 96 -0.77 -17.92 2.44
C THR A 96 -1.69 -19.09 2.10
N THR A 97 -3.01 -18.90 2.19
CA THR A 97 -3.98 -19.87 1.68
C THR A 97 -3.83 -20.00 0.17
N LYS A 98 -4.09 -21.20 -0.36
CA LYS A 98 -3.92 -21.47 -1.80
C LYS A 98 -4.74 -20.48 -2.66
N GLU A 99 -6.01 -20.28 -2.30
CA GLU A 99 -6.93 -19.38 -3.00
C GLU A 99 -6.45 -17.92 -2.93
N ALA A 100 -6.09 -17.42 -1.74
CA ALA A 100 -5.58 -16.05 -1.62
C ALA A 100 -4.27 -15.87 -2.38
N SER A 101 -3.36 -16.85 -2.33
CA SER A 101 -2.08 -16.80 -3.05
C SER A 101 -2.27 -16.69 -4.56
N GLU A 102 -3.17 -17.49 -5.13
CA GLU A 102 -3.52 -17.46 -6.56
C GLU A 102 -4.17 -16.13 -6.94
N GLN A 103 -5.11 -15.64 -6.13
CA GLN A 103 -5.76 -14.35 -6.39
C GLN A 103 -4.78 -13.18 -6.30
N ILE A 104 -3.93 -13.14 -5.28
CA ILE A 104 -2.91 -12.11 -5.11
C ILE A 104 -1.97 -12.12 -6.32
N LYS A 105 -1.46 -13.29 -6.71
CA LYS A 105 -0.57 -13.43 -7.87
C LYS A 105 -1.22 -12.90 -9.14
N GLN A 106 -2.47 -13.27 -9.41
CA GLN A 106 -3.22 -12.80 -10.58
C GLN A 106 -3.40 -11.28 -10.55
N GLN A 107 -3.83 -10.73 -9.41
CA GLN A 107 -4.00 -9.28 -9.24
C GLN A 107 -2.68 -8.51 -9.42
N THR A 108 -1.58 -9.05 -8.91
CA THR A 108 -0.24 -8.47 -9.09
C THR A 108 0.15 -8.43 -10.56
N ILE A 109 -0.01 -9.54 -11.31
CA ILE A 109 0.30 -9.57 -12.74
C ILE A 109 -0.62 -8.63 -13.53
N ASP A 110 -1.93 -8.66 -13.30
CA ASP A 110 -2.86 -7.79 -14.00
C ASP A 110 -2.54 -6.30 -13.76
N SER A 111 -2.14 -5.95 -12.54
CA SER A 111 -1.75 -4.58 -12.21
C SER A 111 -0.45 -4.16 -12.90
N LEU A 112 0.57 -5.03 -12.93
CA LEU A 112 1.83 -4.74 -13.63
C LEU A 112 1.64 -4.64 -15.14
N VAL A 113 0.81 -5.49 -15.72
CA VAL A 113 0.42 -5.41 -17.14
C VAL A 113 -0.30 -4.09 -17.40
N GLY A 114 -1.27 -3.72 -16.56
CA GLY A 114 -1.97 -2.45 -16.68
C GLY A 114 -1.05 -1.24 -16.60
N GLN A 115 -0.12 -1.24 -15.63
CA GLN A 115 0.89 -0.19 -15.50
C GLN A 115 1.80 -0.11 -16.74
N SER A 116 2.26 -1.25 -17.25
CA SER A 116 3.09 -1.32 -18.47
C SER A 116 2.35 -0.74 -19.68
N LEU A 117 1.08 -1.09 -19.88
CA LEU A 117 0.27 -0.55 -20.97
C LEU A 117 0.10 0.97 -20.88
N ILE A 118 -0.17 1.48 -19.67
CA ILE A 118 -0.28 2.93 -19.44
C ILE A 118 1.04 3.64 -19.73
N MET A 119 2.16 3.06 -19.31
CA MET A 119 3.49 3.63 -19.56
C MET A 119 3.85 3.64 -21.05
N GLN A 120 3.50 2.58 -21.79
CA GLN A 120 3.69 2.51 -23.24
C GLN A 120 2.86 3.57 -23.97
N GLU A 121 1.58 3.69 -23.63
CA GLU A 121 0.68 4.72 -24.18
C GLU A 121 1.15 6.13 -23.83
N ALA A 122 1.62 6.33 -22.58
CA ALA A 122 2.18 7.61 -22.15
C ALA A 122 3.44 7.98 -22.96
N ALA A 123 4.32 7.01 -23.21
CA ALA A 123 5.50 7.20 -24.04
C ALA A 123 5.15 7.50 -25.51
N GLU A 124 4.16 6.82 -26.08
CA GLU A 124 3.65 7.05 -27.43
C GLU A 124 3.11 8.48 -27.59
N LYS A 125 2.38 8.97 -26.58
CA LYS A 125 1.88 10.36 -26.52
C LYS A 125 2.94 11.40 -26.13
N GLY A 126 4.17 10.96 -25.87
CA GLY A 126 5.31 11.84 -25.60
C GLY A 126 5.37 12.40 -24.18
N TYR A 127 4.67 11.80 -23.21
CA TYR A 127 4.80 12.14 -21.80
C TYR A 127 6.18 11.74 -21.28
N LYS A 128 6.88 12.68 -20.64
CA LYS A 128 8.22 12.48 -20.07
C LYS A 128 8.36 13.23 -18.74
N ALA A 129 9.18 12.70 -17.85
CA ALA A 129 9.65 13.41 -16.67
C ALA A 129 10.91 14.21 -17.03
N SER A 130 11.00 15.46 -16.56
CA SER A 130 12.24 16.23 -16.64
C SER A 130 13.16 15.88 -15.46
N GLU A 131 14.47 16.10 -15.64
CA GLU A 131 15.44 15.88 -14.56
C GLU A 131 15.12 16.72 -13.33
N GLU A 132 14.62 17.95 -13.51
CA GLU A 132 14.22 18.84 -12.43
C GLU A 132 13.01 18.32 -11.65
N GLU A 133 12.03 17.73 -12.33
CA GLU A 133 10.86 17.12 -11.68
C GLU A 133 11.28 15.91 -10.84
N VAL A 134 12.14 15.05 -11.41
CA VAL A 134 12.67 13.87 -10.70
C VAL A 134 13.49 14.31 -9.49
N GLN A 135 14.39 15.28 -9.65
CA GLN A 135 15.20 15.76 -8.55
C GLN A 135 14.35 16.46 -7.48
N GLY A 136 13.35 17.25 -7.88
CA GLY A 136 12.43 17.90 -6.95
C GLY A 136 11.67 16.91 -6.07
N GLN A 137 11.13 15.84 -6.67
CA GLN A 137 10.43 14.80 -5.91
C GLN A 137 11.38 13.96 -5.04
N LEU A 138 12.60 13.70 -5.52
CA LEU A 138 13.64 13.05 -4.70
C LEU A 138 14.01 13.89 -3.47
N ASP A 139 14.15 15.21 -3.64
CA ASP A 139 14.45 16.12 -2.53
C ASP A 139 13.31 16.16 -1.51
N GLU A 140 12.04 16.12 -1.95
CA GLU A 140 10.88 15.99 -1.05
C GLU A 140 10.90 14.68 -0.27
N ILE A 141 11.27 13.56 -0.91
CA ILE A 141 11.44 12.28 -0.21
C ILE A 141 12.58 12.38 0.82
N LYS A 142 13.74 12.93 0.45
CA LYS A 142 14.88 13.12 1.38
C LYS A 142 14.51 13.99 2.59
N LYS A 143 13.63 14.99 2.44
CA LYS A 143 13.12 15.82 3.55
C LYS A 143 12.32 15.02 4.58
N GLN A 144 11.66 13.93 4.20
CA GLN A 144 10.96 13.04 5.14
C GLN A 144 11.94 12.37 6.13
N TYR A 145 13.20 12.24 5.73
CA TYR A 145 14.30 11.75 6.57
C TYR A 145 15.08 12.88 7.23
N GLU A 146 14.47 14.05 7.39
CA GLU A 146 15.08 15.26 7.98
C GLU A 146 16.31 15.75 7.20
N GLY A 147 16.49 15.32 5.95
CA GLY A 147 17.69 15.58 5.16
C GLY A 147 18.92 14.80 5.63
N ASP A 148 18.76 13.76 6.45
CA ASP A 148 19.84 12.89 6.88
C ASP A 148 20.13 11.81 5.84
N ASP A 149 21.19 12.00 5.06
CA ASP A 149 21.64 11.07 4.01
C ASP A 149 21.88 9.65 4.53
N LYS A 150 22.27 9.47 5.80
CA LYS A 150 22.49 8.13 6.36
C LYS A 150 21.17 7.42 6.64
N LYS A 151 20.17 8.15 7.17
CA LYS A 151 18.82 7.60 7.37
C LYS A 151 18.18 7.25 6.04
N PHE A 152 18.32 8.13 5.05
CA PHE A 152 17.83 7.89 3.70
C PHE A 152 18.50 6.67 3.04
N ALA A 153 19.83 6.58 3.09
CA ALA A 153 20.56 5.44 2.55
C ALA A 153 20.23 4.11 3.28
N ALA A 154 20.01 4.15 4.60
CA ALA A 154 19.54 3.00 5.36
C ALA A 154 18.14 2.56 4.90
N ALA A 155 17.20 3.50 4.73
CA ALA A 155 15.86 3.21 4.26
C ALA A 155 15.85 2.62 2.83
N LEU A 156 16.67 3.14 1.93
CA LEU A 156 16.85 2.57 0.59
C LEU A 156 17.35 1.12 0.66
N LYS A 157 18.34 0.86 1.53
CA LYS A 157 18.88 -0.49 1.73
C LYS A 157 17.82 -1.44 2.29
N ASP A 158 17.04 -0.99 3.26
CA ASP A 158 15.96 -1.78 3.86
C ASP A 158 14.84 -2.07 2.84
N ALA A 159 14.59 -1.15 1.91
CA ALA A 159 13.69 -1.32 0.79
C ALA A 159 14.30 -2.14 -0.38
N GLY A 160 15.58 -2.50 -0.33
CA GLY A 160 16.27 -3.21 -1.41
C GLY A 160 16.45 -2.37 -2.68
N LEU A 161 16.52 -1.04 -2.55
CA LEU A 161 16.62 -0.10 -3.67
C LEU A 161 17.95 0.67 -3.64
N THR A 162 18.44 1.01 -4.82
CA THR A 162 19.47 2.03 -5.03
C THR A 162 18.82 3.39 -5.27
N GLU A 163 19.59 4.47 -5.10
CA GLU A 163 19.09 5.82 -5.43
C GLU A 163 18.74 5.96 -6.93
N GLU A 164 19.46 5.27 -7.81
CA GLU A 164 19.18 5.26 -9.25
C GLU A 164 17.84 4.58 -9.56
N GLU A 165 17.56 3.43 -8.94
CA GLU A 165 16.27 2.75 -9.08
C GLU A 165 15.12 3.59 -8.51
N LEU A 166 15.33 4.26 -7.38
CA LEU A 166 14.33 5.20 -6.85
C LEU A 166 14.08 6.36 -7.81
N LYS A 167 15.11 6.94 -8.43
CA LYS A 167 14.95 7.98 -9.45
C LYS A 167 14.16 7.46 -10.66
N GLY A 168 14.39 6.22 -11.08
CA GLY A 168 13.59 5.54 -12.10
C GLY A 168 12.11 5.47 -11.71
N GLN A 169 11.82 4.98 -10.50
CA GLN A 169 10.44 4.90 -9.99
C GLN A 169 9.76 6.27 -9.89
N ILE A 170 10.50 7.30 -9.48
CA ILE A 170 10.02 8.69 -9.45
C ILE A 170 9.68 9.17 -10.87
N SER A 171 10.57 8.93 -11.83
CA SER A 171 10.34 9.28 -13.25
C SER A 171 9.07 8.60 -13.78
N ASP A 172 8.92 7.30 -13.56
CA ASP A 172 7.75 6.54 -14.01
C ASP A 172 6.46 7.03 -13.36
N SER A 173 6.51 7.37 -12.06
CA SER A 173 5.39 7.97 -11.34
C SER A 173 4.99 9.33 -11.92
N ILE A 174 5.97 10.19 -12.24
CA ILE A 174 5.70 11.50 -12.86
C ILE A 174 5.07 11.33 -14.24
N VAL A 175 5.60 10.45 -15.08
CA VAL A 175 5.05 10.16 -16.41
C VAL A 175 3.62 9.64 -16.31
N SER A 176 3.38 8.66 -15.45
CA SER A 176 2.05 8.09 -15.19
C SER A 176 1.06 9.15 -14.73
N ASN A 177 1.44 9.98 -13.76
CA ASN A 177 0.57 11.04 -13.24
C ASN A 177 0.23 12.08 -14.31
N LYS A 178 1.22 12.50 -15.11
CA LYS A 178 0.97 13.43 -16.23
C LYS A 178 0.00 12.84 -17.25
N TYR A 179 0.18 11.57 -17.61
CA TYR A 179 -0.73 10.87 -18.50
C TYR A 179 -2.13 10.83 -17.92
N ILE A 180 -2.28 10.35 -16.67
CA ILE A 180 -3.58 10.22 -16.00
C ILE A 180 -4.28 11.58 -15.93
N ASP A 181 -3.59 12.63 -15.48
CA ASP A 181 -4.19 13.96 -15.33
C ASP A 181 -4.65 14.57 -16.65
N LYS A 182 -3.95 14.28 -17.75
CA LYS A 182 -4.22 14.87 -19.06
C LYS A 182 -5.19 14.05 -19.90
N GLU A 183 -5.07 12.74 -19.88
CA GLU A 183 -5.80 11.82 -20.76
C GLU A 183 -7.02 11.20 -20.07
N ILE A 184 -6.94 10.92 -18.77
CA ILE A 184 -8.04 10.29 -18.02
C ILE A 184 -9.00 11.37 -17.53
N LYS A 185 -10.00 11.67 -18.37
CA LYS A 185 -11.07 12.61 -18.05
C LYS A 185 -12.30 11.85 -17.58
N ALA A 186 -12.66 12.06 -16.32
CA ALA A 186 -13.93 11.63 -15.75
C ALA A 186 -14.82 12.84 -15.46
N ASP A 187 -16.12 12.66 -15.61
CA ASP A 187 -17.10 13.67 -15.19
C ASP A 187 -17.04 13.86 -13.68
N ALA A 188 -17.20 15.10 -13.23
CA ALA A 188 -17.29 15.38 -11.80
C ALA A 188 -18.52 14.67 -11.19
N ALA A 189 -18.40 14.30 -9.93
CA ALA A 189 -19.51 13.84 -9.11
C ALA A 189 -20.56 14.96 -8.98
N THR A 190 -21.79 14.60 -9.31
CA THR A 190 -22.97 15.45 -9.20
C THR A 190 -23.41 15.59 -7.75
N GLU A 191 -24.19 16.63 -7.44
CA GLU A 191 -24.70 16.81 -6.07
C GLU A 191 -25.60 15.65 -5.65
N GLU A 192 -26.35 15.09 -6.60
CA GLU A 192 -27.21 13.93 -6.40
C GLU A 192 -26.42 12.69 -5.99
N GLU A 193 -25.29 12.40 -6.66
CA GLU A 193 -24.41 11.28 -6.31
C GLU A 193 -23.77 11.46 -4.93
N VAL A 194 -23.31 12.69 -4.64
CA VAL A 194 -22.73 13.03 -3.33
C VAL A 194 -23.75 12.84 -2.22
N LYS A 195 -24.99 13.29 -2.44
CA LYS A 195 -26.07 13.10 -1.47
C LYS A 195 -26.46 11.63 -1.33
N ALA A 196 -26.57 10.89 -2.42
CA ALA A 196 -26.89 9.46 -2.40
C ALA A 196 -25.84 8.66 -1.62
N TYR A 197 -24.55 8.96 -1.83
CA TYR A 197 -23.47 8.34 -1.07
C TYR A 197 -23.56 8.64 0.43
N TYR A 198 -23.84 9.90 0.81
CA TYR A 198 -24.07 10.27 2.21
C TYR A 198 -25.22 9.49 2.84
N ASP A 199 -26.36 9.43 2.14
CA ASP A 199 -27.54 8.72 2.62
C ASP A 199 -27.26 7.21 2.78
N GLN A 200 -26.47 6.61 1.87
CA GLN A 200 -26.03 5.21 1.97
C GLN A 200 -25.12 4.97 3.19
N VAL A 201 -24.15 5.86 3.43
CA VAL A 201 -23.27 5.77 4.61
C VAL A 201 -24.10 5.87 5.89
N LYS A 202 -25.05 6.81 5.94
CA LYS A 202 -25.95 6.98 7.08
C LYS A 202 -26.82 5.75 7.32
N ALA A 203 -27.35 5.14 6.26
CA ALA A 203 -28.15 3.91 6.35
C ALA A 203 -27.33 2.69 6.80
N SER A 204 -26.04 2.66 6.44
CA SER A 204 -25.13 1.56 6.79
C SER A 204 -24.44 1.73 8.15
N THR A 205 -24.66 2.87 8.83
CA THR A 205 -24.05 3.17 10.12
C THR A 205 -24.84 2.48 11.24
N PRO A 206 -24.20 1.64 12.08
CA PRO A 206 -24.86 0.98 13.21
C PRO A 206 -25.55 1.96 14.17
N GLU A 207 -26.65 1.51 14.78
CA GLU A 207 -27.33 2.28 15.82
C GLU A 207 -26.36 2.63 16.96
N GLY A 208 -26.32 3.92 17.33
CA GLY A 208 -25.44 4.45 18.37
C GLY A 208 -24.13 5.07 17.85
N GLN A 209 -23.83 4.99 16.55
CA GLN A 209 -22.75 5.75 15.92
C GLN A 209 -23.29 6.97 15.18
N SER A 210 -22.65 8.12 15.36
CA SER A 210 -23.04 9.36 14.67
C SER A 210 -22.24 9.54 13.38
N VAL A 211 -22.95 9.82 12.28
CA VAL A 211 -22.33 10.30 11.04
C VAL A 211 -22.20 11.82 11.12
N PRO A 212 -21.06 12.41 10.70
CA PRO A 212 -20.93 13.86 10.57
C PRO A 212 -22.07 14.48 9.74
N GLU A 213 -22.31 15.77 9.92
CA GLU A 213 -23.33 16.46 9.13
C GLU A 213 -22.93 16.51 7.65
N TYR A 214 -23.91 16.47 6.75
CA TYR A 214 -23.65 16.43 5.31
C TYR A 214 -22.70 17.54 4.84
N GLU A 215 -22.92 18.77 5.30
CA GLU A 215 -22.09 19.93 4.95
C GLU A 215 -20.63 19.80 5.42
N GLU A 216 -20.36 19.07 6.50
CA GLU A 216 -19.00 18.88 7.01
C GLU A 216 -18.18 17.92 6.14
N ILE A 217 -18.84 16.98 5.47
CA ILE A 217 -18.18 15.92 4.69
C ILE A 217 -18.51 15.95 3.19
N LYS A 218 -19.39 16.86 2.73
CA LYS A 218 -19.79 16.99 1.32
C LYS A 218 -18.58 17.05 0.39
N THR A 219 -17.62 17.92 0.67
CA THR A 219 -16.40 18.08 -0.14
C THR A 219 -15.57 16.81 -0.18
N LYS A 220 -15.38 16.15 0.97
CA LYS A 220 -14.63 14.90 1.04
C LYS A 220 -15.31 13.76 0.28
N ILE A 221 -16.64 13.66 0.38
CA ILE A 221 -17.42 12.69 -0.41
C ILE A 221 -17.26 13.00 -1.90
N GLN A 222 -17.35 14.28 -2.29
CA GLN A 222 -17.21 14.67 -3.68
C GLN A 222 -15.82 14.33 -4.24
N GLU A 223 -14.75 14.61 -3.50
CA GLU A 223 -13.38 14.20 -3.85
C GLU A 223 -13.27 12.69 -4.01
N GLN A 224 -13.78 11.93 -3.04
CA GLN A 224 -13.77 10.46 -3.10
C GLN A 224 -14.52 9.93 -4.33
N LEU A 225 -15.69 10.47 -4.66
CA LEU A 225 -16.46 10.05 -5.82
C LEU A 225 -15.78 10.45 -7.13
N ASN A 226 -15.14 11.62 -7.19
CA ASN A 226 -14.34 12.03 -8.34
C ASN A 226 -13.17 11.07 -8.58
N ASP A 227 -12.48 10.67 -7.52
CA ASP A 227 -11.38 9.72 -7.60
C ASP A 227 -11.87 8.34 -8.03
N GLN A 228 -13.01 7.87 -7.50
CA GLN A 228 -13.64 6.61 -7.94
C GLN A 228 -13.96 6.64 -9.43
N LYS A 229 -14.62 7.70 -9.92
CA LYS A 229 -14.93 7.85 -11.35
C LYS A 229 -13.67 7.89 -12.22
N LYS A 230 -12.63 8.60 -11.79
CA LYS A 230 -11.33 8.60 -12.49
C LYS A 230 -10.73 7.20 -12.55
N GLN A 231 -10.76 6.45 -11.46
CA GLN A 231 -10.27 5.07 -11.43
C GLN A 231 -11.09 4.17 -12.36
N GLU A 232 -12.41 4.31 -12.43
CA GLU A 232 -13.23 3.56 -13.38
C GLU A 232 -12.86 3.85 -14.85
N VAL A 233 -12.60 5.12 -15.19
CA VAL A 233 -12.13 5.48 -16.54
C VAL A 233 -10.73 4.93 -16.80
N LEU A 234 -9.83 4.97 -15.81
CA LEU A 234 -8.49 4.39 -15.93
C LEU A 234 -8.54 2.87 -16.16
N VAL A 235 -9.38 2.14 -15.42
CA VAL A 235 -9.57 0.70 -15.61
C VAL A 235 -10.08 0.40 -17.02
N LYS A 236 -11.08 1.14 -17.50
CA LYS A 236 -11.56 1.01 -18.88
C LYS A 236 -10.48 1.30 -19.90
N GLN A 237 -9.66 2.33 -19.69
CA GLN A 237 -8.53 2.64 -20.56
C GLN A 237 -7.53 1.47 -20.61
N VAL A 238 -7.21 0.86 -19.47
CA VAL A 238 -6.34 -0.32 -19.42
C VAL A 238 -6.97 -1.50 -20.17
N GLU A 239 -8.27 -1.75 -19.97
CA GLU A 239 -9.00 -2.80 -20.70
C GLU A 239 -8.99 -2.57 -22.21
N ASP A 240 -9.15 -1.33 -22.66
CA ASP A 240 -9.10 -0.95 -24.06
C ASP A 240 -7.69 -1.14 -24.64
N LEU A 241 -6.65 -0.67 -23.95
CA LEU A 241 -5.25 -0.90 -24.34
C LEU A 241 -4.92 -2.41 -24.41
N LYS A 242 -5.46 -3.20 -23.48
CA LYS A 242 -5.25 -4.65 -23.43
C LYS A 242 -5.85 -5.39 -24.64
N LYS A 243 -6.88 -4.84 -25.30
CA LYS A 243 -7.50 -5.47 -26.50
C LYS A 243 -6.56 -5.44 -27.71
N ASP A 244 -5.74 -4.40 -27.83
CA ASP A 244 -4.83 -4.20 -28.95
C ASP A 244 -3.40 -4.68 -28.64
N ALA A 245 -3.09 -4.89 -27.36
CA ALA A 245 -1.78 -5.34 -26.91
C ALA A 245 -1.59 -6.86 -27.01
N LYS A 246 -0.33 -7.27 -27.19
CA LYS A 246 0.08 -8.67 -27.04
C LYS A 246 0.54 -8.90 -25.60
N VAL A 247 -0.27 -9.61 -24.81
CA VAL A 247 0.07 -9.93 -23.42
C VAL A 247 0.28 -11.43 -23.28
N GLU A 248 1.46 -11.82 -22.81
CA GLU A 248 1.82 -13.21 -22.49
C GLU A 248 2.23 -13.29 -21.02
N VAL A 249 1.49 -14.05 -20.20
CA VAL A 249 1.82 -14.30 -18.79
C VAL A 249 2.54 -15.65 -18.70
N LEU A 250 3.66 -15.69 -17.97
CA LEU A 250 4.61 -16.81 -17.97
C LEU A 250 4.69 -17.57 -16.64
N ILE A 251 3.92 -17.16 -15.62
CA ILE A 251 3.98 -17.73 -14.25
C ILE A 251 2.65 -18.27 -13.77
#